data_AF-A0A7T0BVA8-F1
#
_entry.id   AF-A0A7T0BVA8-F1
#
_cell.length_a   1.000
_cell.length_b   1.000
_cell.length_c   1.000
_cell.angle_alpha   90.00
_cell.angle_beta   90.00
_cell.angle_gamma   90.00
#
_symmetry.space_group_name_H-M   'P 1'
#
loop_
_entity.id
_entity.type
_entity.pdbx_description
1 polymer ?
#
loop_
_entity_poly.entity_id
_entity_poly.type
_entity_poly.pdbx_seq_one_letter_code
_entity_poly.pdbx_strand_id
1 'polypeptide(L)' 'MITHVAVIIDGEVVSMPKPARHHEILHKFPRANHNQGPQGFIDDKEGFVGRRRAATLAMEADQIEEINRPLYSEDLW' A
#
# COMPACT_ATOMS: atom_id res chain seq x y z
N MET A 1 -7.40 2.01 -9.56
CA MET A 1 -6.04 2.56 -9.74
C MET A 1 -5.40 2.80 -8.37
N ILE A 2 -4.19 2.28 -8.18
CA ILE A 2 -3.40 2.47 -6.96
C ILE A 2 -2.85 3.90 -6.90
N THR A 3 -3.14 4.60 -5.80
CA THR A 3 -2.82 6.02 -5.62
C THR A 3 -1.94 6.32 -4.40
N HIS A 4 -2.01 5.47 -3.36
CA HIS A 4 -1.31 5.67 -2.09
C HIS A 4 -0.74 4.33 -1.58
N VAL A 5 0.37 4.39 -0.85
CA VAL A 5 0.74 3.32 0.09
C VAL A 5 -0.12 3.42 1.34
N ALA A 6 -0.42 2.29 1.96
CA ALA A 6 -1.19 2.25 3.20
C ALA A 6 -0.72 1.16 4.16
N VAL A 7 -0.89 1.41 5.45
CA VAL A 7 -0.62 0.46 6.53
C VAL A 7 -1.75 0.56 7.55
N ILE A 8 -2.19 -0.57 8.08
CA ILE A 8 -3.08 -0.58 9.25
C ILE A 8 -2.25 -0.28 10.49
N ILE A 9 -2.54 0.82 11.20
CA ILE A 9 -1.89 1.20 12.45
C ILE A 9 -2.98 1.32 13.52
N ASP A 10 -2.87 0.57 14.61
CA ASP A 10 -3.82 0.58 15.73
C ASP A 10 -5.29 0.34 15.31
N GLY A 11 -5.49 -0.43 14.23
CA GLY A 11 -6.81 -0.73 13.67
C GLY A 11 -7.32 0.28 12.63
N GLU A 12 -6.59 1.37 12.40
CA GLU A 12 -6.95 2.40 11.42
C GLU A 12 -6.09 2.33 10.16
N VAL A 13 -6.66 2.74 9.02
CA VAL A 13 -5.92 2.85 7.75
C VAL A 13 -5.14 4.16 7.74
N VAL A 14 -3.81 4.07 7.77
CA VAL A 14 -2.91 5.21 7.56
C VAL A 14 -2.33 5.12 6.16
N SER A 15 -2.42 6.20 5.38
CA SER A 15 -1.96 6.21 3.99
C SER A 15 -1.15 7.46 3.64
N MET A 16 -0.31 7.35 2.61
CA MET A 16 0.44 8.46 2.03
C MET A 16 0.44 8.36 0.50
N PRO A 17 0.22 9.49 -0.22
CA PRO A 17 0.12 9.48 -1.67
C PRO A 17 1.44 9.12 -2.33
N LYS A 18 1.39 8.62 -3.56
CA LYS A 18 2.58 8.49 -4.40
C LYS A 18 3.38 9.82 -4.42
N PRO A 19 4.72 9.78 -4.38
CA PRO A 19 5.59 8.59 -4.48
C PRO A 19 6.02 8.00 -3.11
N ALA A 20 5.24 8.18 -2.04
CA ALA A 20 5.62 7.69 -0.71
C ALA A 20 5.77 6.17 -0.64
N ARG A 21 6.63 5.68 0.25
CA ARG A 21 6.85 4.25 0.53
C ARG A 21 6.30 3.85 1.88
N HIS A 22 6.00 2.55 2.08
CA HIS A 22 5.50 2.06 3.38
C HIS A 22 6.39 2.46 4.55
N HIS A 23 7.72 2.44 4.39
CA HIS A 23 8.66 2.77 5.47
C HIS A 23 8.50 4.21 5.97
N GLU A 24 8.04 5.15 5.13
CA GLU A 24 7.77 6.53 5.56
C GLU A 24 6.61 6.60 6.55
N ILE A 25 5.58 5.78 6.35
CA ILE A 25 4.50 5.61 7.34
C ILE A 25 5.07 4.97 8.60
N LEU A 26 5.83 3.87 8.47
CA LEU A 26 6.35 3.14 9.63
C LEU A 26 7.31 3.97 10.49
N HIS A 27 8.05 4.91 9.91
CA HIS A 27 8.90 5.84 10.66
C HIS A 27 8.10 6.82 11.51
N LYS A 28 6.90 7.21 11.08
CA LYS A 28 5.99 8.08 11.85
C LYS A 28 5.28 7.33 12.97
N PHE A 29 5.14 6.00 12.84
CA PHE A 29 4.43 5.13 13.79
C PHE A 29 5.33 3.98 14.25
N PRO A 30 6.30 4.24 15.13
CA PRO A 30 7.26 3.22 15.57
C PRO A 30 6.58 2.08 16.34
N ARG A 31 7.01 0.84 16.07
CA ARG A 31 6.44 -0.40 16.65
C ARG A 31 6.41 -0.43 18.18
N ALA A 32 7.31 0.28 18.85
CA ALA A 32 7.34 0.33 20.31
C ALA A 32 6.08 0.98 20.90
N ASN A 33 5.42 1.86 20.12
CA ASN A 33 4.28 2.65 20.57
C ASN A 33 2.98 2.30 19.83
N HIS A 34 3.06 1.56 18.72
CA HIS A 34 1.93 1.32 17.82
C HIS A 34 1.89 -0.12 17.33
N ASN A 35 0.69 -0.67 17.23
CA ASN A 35 0.46 -1.96 16.61
C ASN A 35 0.43 -1.79 15.08
N GLN A 36 1.47 -2.31 14.42
CA GLN A 36 1.58 -2.31 12.95
C GLN A 36 0.94 -3.56 12.38
N GLY A 37 -0.22 -3.38 11.74
CA GLY A 37 -0.97 -4.41 11.04
C GLY A 37 -0.55 -4.59 9.57
N PRO A 38 -1.46 -5.13 8.74
CA PRO A 38 -1.19 -5.39 7.33
C PRO A 38 -0.78 -4.15 6.55
N GLN A 39 0.17 -4.34 5.62
CA GLN A 39 0.57 -3.32 4.64
C GLN A 39 -0.15 -3.56 3.31
N GLY A 40 -0.50 -2.47 2.63
CA GLY A 40 -1.29 -2.49 1.42
C GLY A 40 -1.24 -1.15 0.70
N PHE A 41 -2.29 -0.85 -0.04
CA PHE A 41 -2.41 0.35 -0.85
C PHE A 41 -3.82 0.91 -0.77
N ILE A 42 -4.00 2.15 -1.21
CA ILE A 42 -5.33 2.69 -1.50
C ILE A 42 -5.58 2.58 -3.00
N ASP A 43 -6.66 1.89 -3.34
CA ASP A 43 -7.30 1.92 -4.65
C ASP A 43 -8.39 3.00 -4.66
N ASP A 44 -8.52 3.73 -5.77
CA ASP A 44 -9.51 4.80 -5.93
C ASP A 44 -10.98 4.34 -5.93
N LYS A 45 -11.24 3.03 -6.07
CA LYS A 45 -12.59 2.44 -6.05
C LYS A 45 -12.82 1.54 -4.83
N GLU A 46 -11.84 0.72 -4.45
CA GLU A 46 -11.98 -0.28 -3.39
C GLU A 46 -11.50 0.21 -2.00
N GLY A 47 -10.77 1.33 -1.92
CA GLY A 47 -10.17 1.79 -0.67
C GLY A 47 -8.94 0.97 -0.30
N PHE A 48 -8.80 0.58 0.98
CA PHE A 48 -7.64 -0.19 1.43
C PHE A 48 -7.66 -1.61 0.86
N VAL A 49 -6.59 -1.97 0.15
CA VAL A 49 -6.39 -3.30 -0.42
C VAL A 49 -5.02 -3.85 -0.02
N GLY A 50 -4.97 -5.15 0.29
CA GLY A 50 -3.71 -5.85 0.57
C GLY A 50 -2.85 -5.97 -0.70
N ARG A 51 -1.53 -6.16 -0.53
CA ARG A 51 -0.55 -6.14 -1.64
C ARG A 51 -0.84 -7.08 -2.82
N ARG A 52 -1.43 -8.27 -2.56
CA ARG A 52 -1.80 -9.20 -3.65
C ARG A 52 -2.97 -8.70 -4.48
N ARG A 53 -4.02 -8.17 -3.83
CA ARG A 53 -5.15 -7.55 -4.55
C ARG A 53 -4.70 -6.28 -5.26
N ALA A 54 -3.84 -5.49 -4.64
CA ALA A 54 -3.24 -4.31 -5.25
C ALA A 54 -2.45 -4.65 -6.53
N ALA A 55 -1.70 -5.76 -6.55
CA ALA A 55 -1.01 -6.23 -7.75
C ALA A 55 -1.99 -6.48 -8.91
N THR A 56 -3.08 -7.21 -8.63
CA THR A 56 -4.15 -7.45 -9.62
C THR A 56 -4.76 -6.14 -10.13
N LEU A 57 -5.13 -5.24 -9.23
CA LEU A 57 -5.72 -3.94 -9.58
C LEU A 57 -4.76 -3.03 -10.36
N ALA A 58 -3.47 -3.09 -10.06
CA ALA A 58 -2.44 -2.33 -10.77
C ALA A 58 -2.26 -2.84 -12.21
N MET A 59 -2.30 -4.16 -12.43
CA MET A 59 -2.30 -4.75 -13.78
C MET A 59 -3.60 -4.41 -14.53
N GLU A 60 -4.76 -4.53 -13.89
CA GLU A 60 -6.06 -4.16 -14.48
C GLU A 60 -6.16 -2.66 -14.84
N ALA A 61 -5.36 -1.81 -14.20
CA ALA A 61 -5.30 -0.37 -14.44
C ALA A 61 -4.09 0.05 -15.29
N ASP A 62 -3.39 -0.90 -15.93
CA ASP A 62 -2.20 -0.67 -16.76
C ASP A 62 -1.08 0.13 -16.05
N GLN A 63 -0.98 0.06 -14.73
CA GLN A 63 0.10 0.72 -13.96
C GLN A 63 1.39 -0.09 -13.97
N ILE A 64 1.28 -1.41 -14.18
CA ILE A 64 2.37 -2.38 -14.31
C ILE A 64 1.96 -3.43 -15.35
N GLU A 65 2.94 -4.11 -15.96
CA GLU A 65 2.67 -5.16 -16.96
C GLU A 65 2.26 -6.49 -16.31
N GLU A 66 3.16 -7.13 -15.57
CA GLU A 66 2.91 -8.42 -14.95
C GLU A 66 3.71 -8.59 -13.65
N ILE A 67 3.09 -9.18 -12.63
CA ILE A 67 3.78 -9.51 -11.39
C ILE A 67 3.15 -10.74 -10.72
N ASN A 68 3.99 -11.69 -10.31
CA ASN A 68 3.57 -12.88 -9.56
C ASN A 68 4.11 -12.89 -8.11
N ARG A 69 4.29 -11.70 -7.56
CA ARG A 69 4.70 -11.47 -6.16
C ARG A 69 3.86 -10.34 -5.56
N PRO A 70 3.82 -10.17 -4.23
CA PRO A 70 3.19 -9.01 -3.62
C PRO A 70 3.75 -7.71 -4.21
N LEU A 71 2.85 -6.75 -4.45
CA LEU A 71 3.22 -5.44 -4.97
C LEU A 71 4.00 -4.62 -3.94
N TYR A 72 5.05 -3.94 -4.40
CA TYR A 72 5.79 -2.91 -3.66
C TYR A 72 5.59 -1.55 -4.36
N SER A 73 5.74 -0.46 -3.61
CA SER A 73 5.63 0.91 -4.16
C SER A 73 6.58 1.14 -5.33
N GLU A 74 7.78 0.57 -5.25
CA GLU A 74 8.85 0.62 -6.24
C GLU A 74 8.50 -0.07 -7.57
N ASP A 75 7.46 -0.91 -7.58
CA ASP A 75 6.95 -1.50 -8.82
C ASP A 75 6.05 -0.51 -9.58
N LEU A 76 5.47 0.47 -8.89
CA LEU A 76 4.53 1.46 -9.43
C LEU A 76 5.19 2.80 -9.77
N TRP A 77 6.23 3.20 -9.02
CA TRP A 77 6.96 4.46 -9.18
C TRP A 77 8.37 4.42 -8.60
#